data_AF-A0A9E0HI44-F1
#
_entry.id   AF-A0A9E0HI44-F1
#
_cell.length_a   1.000
_cell.length_b   1.000
_cell.length_c   1.000
_cell.angle_alpha   90.00
_cell.angle_beta   90.00
_cell.angle_gamma   90.00
#
_symmetry.space_group_name_H-M   'P 1'
#
loop_
_entity.id
_entity.type
_entity.pdbx_description
1 polymer ?
#
loop_
_entity_poly.entity_id
_entity_poly.type
_entity_poly.pdbx_seq_one_letter_code
_entity_poly.pdbx_strand_id
1 'polypeptide(L)'
;MANPTQADGNGNGVGDACEDRDGDGTFDQVDNCPDLANPGQADADSDGLGDVCDPDRDGDGVANAADNCPDVANPGQADADMDGLGDVCDDSDGDGVVDATDNCRIVPNPDQRDGDGFEGGGDGVGTACDNCALVHNPGQADADSDGEGDACEGSTCTTPVADGCGATETCGNGVDDDCDGSIDENCACTPGAVQSCFRGPPGRRTTGSCLDGSQTCATSGLTWGPCVGGLSPAAETCDGLDNNCNGCVDDAPGCGTIALACPSPGSLPDGAPFENYVINGAGFFGGTVDAWAWDVTGGPCDQLFATTTSPVRQTFTLSGQTTSSLTLRPSLSGDYTVRARMTAGSQVHVCTFIVHIANPGLRVEMCSDRSAATDVDLHLHRPGTTTDWFSATDDCYYSNCKAGSGNPPNWGYAVSPVIECAGGPEGPTWQSLGYCRNPRLDIDSISANGVPENINVDVPGNGETFRVMTHYYSGTGVVRPMVNIYCGGVLRGSYGAPGNQLTNFDTSGSSTGDIWRVVDATMQVVGGVTTGCTLTPLHPPSQSTGYWVDNTRTY
;
A
#
# COMPACT_ATOMS: atom_id res chain seq x y z
N MET A 1 -9.97 -21.64 -49.66
CA MET A 1 -10.27 -23.08 -49.86
C MET A 1 -10.08 -23.42 -51.34
N ALA A 2 -9.69 -24.64 -51.70
CA ALA A 2 -9.68 -25.05 -53.10
C ALA A 2 -11.12 -25.34 -53.55
N ASN A 3 -11.61 -24.67 -54.59
CA ASN A 3 -12.91 -24.90 -55.25
C ASN A 3 -12.66 -25.73 -56.54
N PRO A 4 -12.73 -27.07 -56.52
CA PRO A 4 -12.32 -27.89 -57.66
C PRO A 4 -13.39 -27.97 -58.75
N THR A 5 -14.65 -27.71 -58.41
CA THR A 5 -15.80 -27.77 -59.34
C THR A 5 -15.96 -26.48 -60.13
N GLN A 6 -15.45 -25.36 -59.62
CA GLN A 6 -15.66 -24.01 -60.16
C GLN A 6 -17.14 -23.79 -60.49
N ALA A 7 -18.02 -24.22 -59.57
CA ALA A 7 -19.45 -23.97 -59.71
C ALA A 7 -19.67 -22.45 -59.72
N ASP A 8 -20.47 -22.00 -60.67
CA ASP A 8 -20.88 -20.62 -60.92
C ASP A 8 -22.34 -20.72 -61.35
N GLY A 9 -23.23 -20.72 -60.36
CA GLY A 9 -24.65 -20.99 -60.54
C GLY A 9 -25.38 -19.86 -61.27
N ASN A 10 -24.86 -18.63 -61.20
CA ASN A 10 -25.46 -17.44 -61.78
C ASN A 10 -24.83 -17.04 -63.14
N GLY A 11 -23.67 -17.60 -63.49
CA GLY A 11 -22.96 -17.43 -64.75
C GLY A 11 -22.28 -16.07 -64.92
N ASN A 12 -21.99 -15.36 -63.83
CA ASN A 12 -21.38 -14.03 -63.86
C ASN A 12 -19.84 -14.07 -64.02
N GLY A 13 -19.23 -15.26 -63.97
CA GLY A 13 -17.79 -15.46 -64.07
C GLY A 13 -17.02 -15.41 -62.74
N VAL A 14 -17.72 -15.27 -61.61
CA VAL A 14 -17.24 -15.46 -60.24
C VAL A 14 -17.74 -16.82 -59.76
N GLY A 15 -16.88 -17.61 -59.11
CA GLY A 15 -17.31 -18.92 -58.60
C GLY A 15 -18.12 -18.78 -57.32
N ASP A 16 -19.15 -19.61 -57.13
CA ASP A 16 -20.06 -19.63 -55.97
C ASP A 16 -19.35 -19.64 -54.61
N ALA A 17 -18.12 -20.15 -54.56
CA ALA A 17 -17.32 -20.27 -53.33
C ALA A 17 -16.57 -18.99 -52.93
N CYS A 18 -16.56 -17.98 -53.79
CA CYS A 18 -15.94 -16.67 -53.56
C CYS A 18 -16.82 -15.54 -54.11
N GLU A 19 -18.11 -15.81 -54.28
CA GLU A 19 -19.11 -14.78 -54.56
C GLU A 19 -19.31 -13.94 -53.29
N ASP A 20 -19.36 -12.63 -53.49
CA ASP A 20 -19.60 -11.59 -52.48
C ASP A 20 -20.48 -10.57 -53.21
N ARG A 21 -21.80 -10.78 -53.12
CA ARG A 21 -22.78 -10.10 -53.96
C ARG A 21 -22.93 -8.61 -53.64
N ASP A 22 -22.72 -8.23 -52.39
CA ASP A 22 -22.88 -6.86 -51.91
C ASP A 22 -21.55 -6.12 -51.70
N GLY A 23 -20.42 -6.84 -51.78
CA GLY A 23 -19.07 -6.29 -51.79
C GLY A 23 -18.58 -5.85 -50.43
N ASP A 24 -19.06 -6.47 -49.35
CA ASP A 24 -18.76 -6.09 -47.97
C ASP A 24 -17.48 -6.73 -47.41
N GLY A 25 -16.93 -7.71 -48.14
CA GLY A 25 -15.72 -8.45 -47.76
C GLY A 25 -15.98 -9.82 -47.13
N THR A 26 -17.25 -10.20 -46.95
CA THR A 26 -17.71 -11.52 -46.53
C THR A 26 -18.25 -12.27 -47.74
N PHE A 27 -17.99 -13.58 -47.83
CA PHE A 27 -18.51 -14.37 -48.96
C PHE A 27 -19.92 -14.86 -48.66
N ASP A 28 -20.82 -14.84 -49.65
CA ASP A 28 -22.24 -15.20 -49.57
C ASP A 28 -22.56 -16.49 -48.78
N GLN A 29 -21.63 -17.46 -48.76
CA GLN A 29 -21.83 -18.75 -48.07
C GLN A 29 -21.69 -18.70 -46.55
N VAL A 30 -21.06 -17.64 -46.05
CA VAL A 30 -20.79 -17.40 -44.62
C VAL A 30 -21.23 -16.00 -44.20
N ASP A 31 -21.95 -15.31 -45.08
CA ASP A 31 -22.51 -13.99 -44.88
C ASP A 31 -23.92 -14.13 -44.29
N ASN A 32 -24.17 -13.48 -43.15
CA ASN A 32 -25.47 -13.47 -42.50
C ASN A 32 -26.46 -12.49 -43.16
N CYS A 33 -26.01 -11.64 -44.09
CA CYS A 33 -26.82 -10.80 -44.96
C CYS A 33 -26.30 -10.77 -46.41
N PRO A 34 -26.39 -11.89 -47.18
CA PRO A 34 -25.72 -12.05 -48.50
C PRO A 34 -26.10 -11.09 -49.63
N ASP A 35 -26.97 -10.11 -49.38
CA ASP A 35 -27.45 -9.13 -50.34
C ASP A 35 -27.38 -7.68 -49.78
N LEU A 36 -26.89 -7.48 -48.56
CA LEU A 36 -26.82 -6.20 -47.85
C LEU A 36 -25.52 -6.05 -47.06
N ALA A 37 -24.63 -5.21 -47.58
CA ALA A 37 -23.29 -5.05 -47.04
C ALA A 37 -23.26 -4.70 -45.54
N ASN A 38 -22.69 -5.59 -44.74
CA ASN A 38 -22.47 -5.48 -43.31
C ASN A 38 -21.11 -6.09 -42.90
N PRO A 39 -19.96 -5.45 -43.21
CA PRO A 39 -18.63 -6.05 -43.05
C PRO A 39 -18.29 -6.53 -41.63
N GLY A 40 -19.00 -6.02 -40.62
CA GLY A 40 -18.86 -6.42 -39.22
C GLY A 40 -19.62 -7.69 -38.85
N GLN A 41 -20.52 -8.18 -39.72
CA GLN A 41 -21.34 -9.39 -39.55
C GLN A 41 -22.02 -9.44 -38.17
N ALA A 42 -22.49 -8.28 -37.70
CA ALA A 42 -23.22 -8.16 -36.44
C ALA A 42 -24.55 -8.93 -36.54
N ASP A 43 -24.89 -9.62 -35.46
CA ASP A 43 -26.01 -10.57 -35.32
C ASP A 43 -26.33 -10.61 -33.81
N ALA A 44 -27.13 -9.64 -33.35
CA ALA A 44 -27.30 -9.33 -31.93
C ALA A 44 -28.04 -10.45 -31.18
N ASP A 45 -28.97 -11.15 -31.82
CA ASP A 45 -29.72 -12.27 -31.23
C ASP A 45 -29.17 -13.67 -31.58
N SER A 46 -28.18 -13.72 -32.48
CA SER A 46 -27.52 -14.95 -32.94
C SER A 46 -28.45 -15.95 -33.63
N ASP A 47 -29.49 -15.47 -34.33
CA ASP A 47 -30.41 -16.32 -35.10
C ASP A 47 -29.86 -16.73 -36.48
N GLY A 48 -28.77 -16.08 -36.91
CA GLY A 48 -28.08 -16.31 -38.18
C GLY A 48 -28.48 -15.36 -39.31
N LEU A 49 -29.35 -14.38 -39.04
CA LEU A 49 -29.55 -13.19 -39.86
C LEU A 49 -28.71 -12.04 -39.28
N GLY A 50 -28.08 -11.24 -40.14
CA GLY A 50 -27.34 -10.10 -39.65
C GLY A 50 -28.23 -8.90 -39.33
N ASP A 51 -27.81 -8.07 -38.39
CA ASP A 51 -28.53 -6.88 -37.89
C ASP A 51 -29.09 -5.93 -38.96
N VAL A 52 -28.44 -5.91 -40.14
CA VAL A 52 -28.79 -5.05 -41.28
C VAL A 52 -29.93 -5.63 -42.11
N CYS A 53 -30.09 -6.95 -42.14
CA CYS A 53 -31.14 -7.66 -42.87
C CYS A 53 -32.17 -8.35 -41.97
N ASP A 54 -31.98 -8.29 -40.65
CA ASP A 54 -32.91 -8.81 -39.67
C ASP A 54 -34.12 -7.87 -39.47
N PRO A 55 -35.37 -8.36 -39.61
CA PRO A 55 -36.56 -7.60 -39.24
C PRO A 55 -36.78 -7.38 -37.72
N ASP A 56 -36.10 -8.13 -36.85
CA ASP A 56 -36.25 -8.20 -35.39
C ASP A 56 -34.87 -8.49 -34.75
N ARG A 57 -34.00 -7.48 -34.77
CA ARG A 57 -32.54 -7.61 -34.60
C ARG A 57 -32.12 -8.21 -33.26
N ASP A 58 -32.87 -7.96 -32.21
CA ASP A 58 -32.55 -8.44 -30.86
C ASP A 58 -33.39 -9.67 -30.44
N GLY A 59 -34.24 -10.16 -31.36
CA GLY A 59 -34.99 -11.40 -31.21
C GLY A 59 -36.04 -11.38 -30.09
N ASP A 60 -36.50 -10.19 -29.68
CA ASP A 60 -37.41 -10.03 -28.55
C ASP A 60 -38.90 -10.29 -28.92
N GLY A 61 -39.18 -10.35 -30.22
CA GLY A 61 -40.50 -10.57 -30.80
C GLY A 61 -41.23 -9.30 -31.23
N VAL A 62 -40.58 -8.14 -31.18
CA VAL A 62 -41.07 -6.83 -31.62
C VAL A 62 -40.20 -6.34 -32.77
N ALA A 63 -40.77 -6.27 -33.97
CA ALA A 63 -40.01 -5.84 -35.15
C ALA A 63 -39.38 -4.44 -34.97
N ASN A 64 -38.14 -4.25 -35.43
CA ASN A 64 -37.29 -3.06 -35.27
C ASN A 64 -38.00 -1.70 -35.44
N ALA A 65 -39.01 -1.61 -36.32
CA ALA A 65 -39.73 -0.37 -36.61
C ALA A 65 -40.80 -0.01 -35.56
N ALA A 66 -41.18 -0.96 -34.72
CA ALA A 66 -42.14 -0.83 -33.64
C ALA A 66 -41.50 -1.03 -32.25
N ASP A 67 -40.19 -1.30 -32.24
CA ASP A 67 -39.38 -1.53 -31.07
C ASP A 67 -38.75 -0.21 -30.59
N ASN A 68 -38.93 0.12 -29.32
CA ASN A 68 -38.35 1.29 -28.67
C ASN A 68 -36.91 1.06 -28.17
N CYS A 69 -36.37 -0.16 -28.28
CA CYS A 69 -34.97 -0.52 -28.07
C CYS A 69 -34.48 -1.56 -29.10
N PRO A 70 -34.36 -1.23 -30.41
CA PRO A 70 -34.09 -2.19 -31.51
C PRO A 70 -32.79 -3.01 -31.45
N ASP A 71 -31.97 -2.80 -30.42
CA ASP A 71 -30.68 -3.44 -30.20
C ASP A 71 -30.60 -4.15 -28.83
N VAL A 72 -31.67 -4.09 -28.01
CA VAL A 72 -31.68 -4.58 -26.62
C VAL A 72 -33.05 -5.19 -26.28
N ALA A 73 -33.10 -6.52 -26.26
CA ALA A 73 -34.33 -7.27 -26.11
C ALA A 73 -35.20 -6.83 -24.92
N ASN A 74 -36.38 -6.29 -25.21
CA ASN A 74 -37.34 -5.82 -24.23
C ASN A 74 -38.79 -6.11 -24.66
N PRO A 75 -39.25 -7.40 -24.65
CA PRO A 75 -40.55 -7.79 -25.20
C PRO A 75 -41.77 -7.09 -24.57
N GLY A 76 -41.57 -6.46 -23.41
CA GLY A 76 -42.56 -5.67 -22.70
C GLY A 76 -42.71 -4.23 -23.20
N GLN A 77 -41.78 -3.70 -24.00
CA GLN A 77 -41.77 -2.35 -24.59
C GLN A 77 -42.14 -1.27 -23.56
N ALA A 78 -41.56 -1.40 -22.36
CA ALA A 78 -41.77 -0.44 -21.29
C ALA A 78 -41.05 0.87 -21.65
N ASP A 79 -41.75 1.97 -21.44
CA ASP A 79 -41.33 3.35 -21.72
C ASP A 79 -42.10 4.24 -20.72
N ALA A 80 -41.47 4.49 -19.58
CA ALA A 80 -42.13 5.07 -18.41
C ALA A 80 -42.45 6.56 -18.59
N ASP A 81 -41.62 7.30 -19.33
CA ASP A 81 -41.77 8.74 -19.55
C ASP A 81 -42.24 9.13 -20.96
N MET A 82 -42.44 8.13 -21.83
CA MET A 82 -43.10 8.23 -23.14
C MET A 82 -42.33 9.06 -24.17
N ASP A 83 -41.00 9.03 -24.11
CA ASP A 83 -40.14 9.75 -25.04
C ASP A 83 -39.85 8.96 -26.34
N GLY A 84 -40.18 7.66 -26.35
CA GLY A 84 -40.01 6.75 -27.47
C GLY A 84 -38.73 5.91 -27.42
N LEU A 85 -37.90 6.04 -26.39
CA LEU A 85 -36.85 5.10 -26.01
C LEU A 85 -37.39 4.17 -24.91
N GLY A 86 -37.03 2.90 -24.95
CA GLY A 86 -37.47 1.96 -23.91
C GLY A 86 -36.66 2.07 -22.64
N ASP A 87 -37.28 1.77 -21.49
CA ASP A 87 -36.66 1.84 -20.14
C ASP A 87 -35.31 1.09 -20.03
N VAL A 88 -35.05 0.12 -20.92
CA VAL A 88 -33.81 -0.69 -20.90
C VAL A 88 -32.65 -0.07 -21.68
N CYS A 89 -32.92 0.90 -22.55
CA CYS A 89 -31.93 1.55 -23.42
C CYS A 89 -31.97 3.09 -23.32
N ASP A 90 -32.78 3.63 -22.42
CA ASP A 90 -32.87 5.05 -22.15
C ASP A 90 -31.64 5.57 -21.37
N ASP A 91 -31.12 6.71 -21.80
CA ASP A 91 -29.98 7.45 -21.27
C ASP A 91 -30.37 8.94 -21.35
N SER A 92 -31.07 9.38 -20.30
CA SER A 92 -31.78 10.66 -20.25
C SER A 92 -30.85 11.88 -20.31
N ASP A 93 -29.57 11.72 -19.95
CA ASP A 93 -28.61 12.82 -19.88
C ASP A 93 -27.44 12.72 -20.88
N GLY A 94 -27.33 11.58 -21.58
CA GLY A 94 -26.41 11.35 -22.68
C GLY A 94 -24.96 11.19 -22.25
N ASP A 95 -24.72 10.73 -21.02
CA ASP A 95 -23.39 10.53 -20.45
C ASP A 95 -22.78 9.16 -20.78
N GLY A 96 -23.59 8.25 -21.34
CA GLY A 96 -23.21 6.90 -21.73
C GLY A 96 -23.59 5.81 -20.73
N VAL A 97 -24.32 6.13 -19.67
CA VAL A 97 -24.88 5.20 -18.68
C VAL A 97 -26.41 5.21 -18.78
N VAL A 98 -27.02 4.02 -18.88
CA VAL A 98 -28.49 3.93 -18.98
C VAL A 98 -29.16 4.24 -17.65
N ASP A 99 -30.34 4.87 -17.71
CA ASP A 99 -31.15 5.33 -16.57
C ASP A 99 -31.34 4.29 -15.46
N ALA A 100 -31.43 3.01 -15.82
CA ALA A 100 -31.63 1.90 -14.89
C ALA A 100 -30.42 1.63 -13.98
N THR A 101 -29.23 2.08 -14.39
CA THR A 101 -27.97 1.91 -13.67
C THR A 101 -27.29 3.23 -13.33
N ASP A 102 -27.85 4.34 -13.79
CA ASP A 102 -27.32 5.68 -13.59
C ASP A 102 -27.68 6.24 -12.20
N ASN A 103 -26.66 6.52 -11.38
CA ASN A 103 -26.84 7.14 -10.07
C ASN A 103 -27.14 8.66 -10.13
N CYS A 104 -27.09 9.27 -11.32
CA CYS A 104 -27.53 10.62 -11.60
C CYS A 104 -28.33 10.75 -12.90
N ARG A 105 -29.37 9.93 -13.07
CA ARG A 105 -30.34 9.88 -14.22
C ARG A 105 -30.48 11.10 -15.16
N ILE A 106 -30.43 12.34 -14.65
CA ILE A 106 -30.66 13.57 -15.43
C ILE A 106 -29.47 14.57 -15.40
N VAL A 107 -28.33 14.20 -14.82
CA VAL A 107 -27.15 15.05 -14.63
C VAL A 107 -25.89 14.26 -15.02
N PRO A 108 -25.23 14.59 -16.16
CA PRO A 108 -24.16 13.77 -16.70
C PRO A 108 -23.01 13.54 -15.74
N ASN A 109 -22.72 12.29 -15.43
CA ASN A 109 -21.58 11.82 -14.64
C ASN A 109 -21.10 10.43 -15.15
N PRO A 110 -20.39 10.38 -16.28
CA PRO A 110 -19.98 9.11 -16.91
C PRO A 110 -19.12 8.20 -16.01
N ASP A 111 -18.52 8.75 -14.95
CA ASP A 111 -17.71 8.03 -13.97
C ASP A 111 -18.54 7.38 -12.84
N GLN A 112 -19.84 7.66 -12.77
CA GLN A 112 -20.80 7.12 -11.80
C GLN A 112 -20.32 7.26 -10.36
N ARG A 113 -19.59 8.34 -10.09
CA ARG A 113 -18.94 8.56 -8.80
C ARG A 113 -19.96 8.88 -7.72
N ASP A 114 -19.84 8.21 -6.58
CA ASP A 114 -20.67 8.37 -5.39
C ASP A 114 -19.76 8.73 -4.21
N GLY A 115 -19.89 9.96 -3.73
CA GLY A 115 -18.83 10.69 -3.01
C GLY A 115 -18.81 10.46 -1.50
N ASP A 116 -19.91 9.93 -0.97
CA ASP A 116 -20.11 9.69 0.47
C ASP A 116 -19.80 8.24 0.88
N GLY A 117 -19.47 7.37 -0.09
CA GLY A 117 -19.23 5.96 0.10
C GLY A 117 -17.75 5.61 0.32
N PHE A 118 -17.25 5.68 1.55
CA PHE A 118 -15.99 5.00 1.91
C PHE A 118 -16.29 3.60 2.52
N GLU A 119 -15.90 2.54 1.80
CA GLU A 119 -16.05 1.12 2.14
C GLU A 119 -17.49 0.54 2.17
N GLY A 120 -18.35 0.82 1.18
CA GLY A 120 -19.65 0.14 1.13
C GLY A 120 -20.62 0.40 -0.01
N GLY A 121 -20.26 1.22 -1.00
CA GLY A 121 -21.25 1.88 -1.87
C GLY A 121 -21.88 3.03 -1.10
N GLY A 122 -21.96 4.21 -1.72
CA GLY A 122 -22.52 5.38 -1.07
C GLY A 122 -24.03 5.30 -0.93
N ASP A 123 -24.70 6.43 -0.96
CA ASP A 123 -26.14 6.50 -0.74
C ASP A 123 -27.01 6.15 -1.96
N GLY A 124 -26.35 5.94 -3.12
CA GLY A 124 -26.98 5.61 -4.39
C GLY A 124 -27.36 6.82 -5.24
N VAL A 125 -27.01 8.03 -4.80
CA VAL A 125 -27.11 9.28 -5.56
C VAL A 125 -25.69 9.72 -5.93
N GLY A 126 -25.43 9.92 -7.22
CA GLY A 126 -24.09 10.29 -7.67
C GLY A 126 -23.69 11.69 -7.19
N THR A 127 -22.39 11.91 -7.00
CA THR A 127 -21.80 13.17 -6.52
C THR A 127 -22.27 14.39 -7.34
N ALA A 128 -22.56 14.20 -8.64
CA ALA A 128 -22.98 15.28 -9.53
C ALA A 128 -24.39 15.82 -9.25
N CYS A 129 -25.26 14.98 -8.68
CA CYS A 129 -26.68 15.27 -8.44
C CYS A 129 -27.08 15.20 -6.95
N ASP A 130 -26.11 15.01 -6.06
CA ASP A 130 -26.30 14.88 -4.63
C ASP A 130 -26.23 16.24 -3.92
N ASN A 131 -27.31 16.61 -3.20
CA ASN A 131 -27.42 17.82 -2.38
C ASN A 131 -26.69 17.72 -1.04
N CYS A 132 -26.10 16.58 -0.74
CA CYS A 132 -25.13 16.35 0.31
C CYS A 132 -24.02 15.39 -0.17
N ALA A 133 -23.32 15.75 -1.26
CA ALA A 133 -22.29 14.99 -1.99
C ALA A 133 -21.26 14.12 -1.21
N LEU A 134 -21.10 14.31 0.11
CA LEU A 134 -20.17 13.61 0.98
C LEU A 134 -20.84 12.99 2.22
N VAL A 135 -22.15 13.04 2.30
CA VAL A 135 -22.95 12.68 3.47
C VAL A 135 -24.14 11.83 3.04
N HIS A 136 -24.14 10.56 3.47
CA HIS A 136 -25.21 9.60 3.19
C HIS A 136 -26.61 10.14 3.46
N ASN A 137 -27.33 10.48 2.39
CA ASN A 137 -28.69 10.98 2.45
C ASN A 137 -29.54 10.52 1.23
N PRO A 138 -29.82 9.21 1.06
CA PRO A 138 -30.46 8.68 -0.16
C PRO A 138 -31.80 9.32 -0.53
N GLY A 139 -32.44 9.98 0.45
CA GLY A 139 -33.71 10.68 0.28
C GLY A 139 -33.60 12.13 -0.17
N GLN A 140 -32.39 12.70 -0.30
CA GLN A 140 -32.11 14.05 -0.79
C GLN A 140 -33.01 15.12 -0.14
N ALA A 141 -33.28 14.98 1.16
CA ALA A 141 -34.20 15.84 1.88
C ALA A 141 -33.59 17.25 2.03
N ASP A 142 -34.35 18.27 1.66
CA ASP A 142 -33.99 19.68 1.74
C ASP A 142 -35.24 20.48 2.16
N ALA A 143 -35.37 20.71 3.47
CA ALA A 143 -36.59 21.24 4.08
C ALA A 143 -36.79 22.74 3.84
N ASP A 144 -35.71 23.50 3.65
CA ASP A 144 -35.77 24.94 3.41
C ASP A 144 -35.52 25.34 1.94
N SER A 145 -35.21 24.34 1.10
CA SER A 145 -35.05 24.43 -0.36
C SER A 145 -33.93 25.36 -0.78
N ASP A 146 -32.84 25.39 -0.02
CA ASP A 146 -31.67 26.22 -0.32
C ASP A 146 -30.65 25.52 -1.24
N GLY A 147 -30.85 24.22 -1.51
CA GLY A 147 -30.01 23.39 -2.36
C GLY A 147 -28.97 22.55 -1.61
N GLU A 148 -28.83 22.74 -0.29
CA GLU A 148 -28.08 21.88 0.62
C GLU A 148 -29.07 20.93 1.32
N GLY A 149 -28.73 19.65 1.44
CA GLY A 149 -29.62 18.72 2.12
C GLY A 149 -29.60 18.90 3.65
N ASP A 150 -30.73 18.57 4.29
CA ASP A 150 -30.92 18.58 5.76
C ASP A 150 -29.83 17.78 6.50
N ALA A 151 -29.24 16.77 5.84
CA ALA A 151 -28.23 15.89 6.41
C ALA A 151 -26.85 16.59 6.55
N CYS A 152 -26.56 17.55 5.68
CA CYS A 152 -25.31 18.31 5.64
C CYS A 152 -25.50 19.78 6.07
N GLU A 153 -26.71 20.17 6.46
CA GLU A 153 -27.05 21.49 6.98
C GLU A 153 -26.21 21.87 8.22
N GLY A 154 -25.45 22.97 8.12
CA GLY A 154 -24.58 23.46 9.20
C GLY A 154 -23.12 23.00 9.14
N SER A 155 -22.74 22.21 8.14
CA SER A 155 -21.35 21.85 7.86
C SER A 155 -20.57 23.11 7.46
N THR A 156 -19.51 23.46 8.21
CA THR A 156 -18.75 24.71 7.98
C THR A 156 -17.82 24.67 6.78
N CYS A 157 -17.79 23.57 6.04
CA CYS A 157 -16.90 23.41 4.90
C CYS A 157 -17.63 23.76 3.60
N THR A 158 -17.23 24.88 2.99
CA THR A 158 -17.87 25.38 1.77
C THR A 158 -17.16 24.94 0.49
N THR A 159 -15.94 24.37 0.59
CA THR A 159 -15.19 23.81 -0.54
C THR A 159 -14.17 22.76 -0.07
N PRO A 160 -14.51 21.46 -0.10
CA PRO A 160 -13.54 20.39 0.08
C PRO A 160 -12.43 20.43 -0.99
N VAL A 161 -11.27 19.89 -0.67
CA VAL A 161 -10.17 19.64 -1.58
C VAL A 161 -10.62 18.56 -2.57
N ALA A 162 -10.61 18.92 -3.86
CA ALA A 162 -10.98 17.98 -4.91
C ALA A 162 -10.02 16.78 -4.91
N ASP A 163 -10.59 15.61 -5.19
CA ASP A 163 -9.88 14.33 -5.17
C ASP A 163 -8.69 14.28 -6.12
N GLY A 164 -8.75 15.01 -7.24
CA GLY A 164 -7.64 15.09 -8.18
C GLY A 164 -7.38 13.79 -8.96
N CYS A 165 -8.34 12.87 -8.98
CA CYS A 165 -8.26 11.66 -9.78
C CYS A 165 -8.20 12.01 -11.28
N GLY A 166 -7.26 11.39 -11.99
CA GLY A 166 -7.19 11.35 -13.44
C GLY A 166 -7.77 10.05 -13.97
N ALA A 167 -7.54 9.80 -15.27
CA ALA A 167 -7.98 8.57 -15.93
C ALA A 167 -6.86 7.52 -16.03
N THR A 168 -5.64 7.85 -15.62
CA THR A 168 -4.45 7.00 -15.80
C THR A 168 -3.41 7.25 -14.72
N GLU A 169 -2.74 6.17 -14.33
CA GLU A 169 -1.67 6.17 -13.35
C GLU A 169 -0.36 6.87 -13.80
N THR A 170 0.25 7.66 -12.90
CA THR A 170 1.57 8.29 -13.09
C THR A 170 2.66 7.63 -12.26
N CYS A 171 3.40 6.72 -12.89
CA CYS A 171 4.47 5.97 -12.23
C CYS A 171 5.51 6.80 -11.46
N GLY A 172 5.77 6.36 -10.23
CA GLY A 172 6.83 6.80 -9.34
C GLY A 172 6.49 8.03 -8.49
N ASN A 173 5.22 8.40 -8.39
CA ASN A 173 4.78 9.52 -7.56
C ASN A 173 4.27 9.07 -6.17
N GLY A 174 3.99 7.77 -5.97
CA GLY A 174 3.50 7.21 -4.72
C GLY A 174 2.05 7.55 -4.41
N VAL A 175 1.23 7.80 -5.44
CA VAL A 175 -0.16 8.22 -5.32
C VAL A 175 -1.04 7.33 -6.20
N ASP A 176 -2.30 7.12 -5.81
CA ASP A 176 -3.32 6.45 -6.60
C ASP A 176 -3.96 7.46 -7.56
N ASP A 177 -3.38 7.69 -8.75
CA ASP A 177 -3.79 8.78 -9.64
C ASP A 177 -5.15 8.55 -10.30
N ASP A 178 -5.56 7.30 -10.51
CA ASP A 178 -6.86 6.94 -11.08
C ASP A 178 -7.89 6.48 -10.03
N CYS A 179 -7.50 6.47 -8.75
CA CYS A 179 -8.37 6.22 -7.61
C CYS A 179 -8.99 4.81 -7.59
N ASP A 180 -8.29 3.82 -8.13
CA ASP A 180 -8.73 2.42 -8.17
C ASP A 180 -8.37 1.63 -6.89
N GLY A 181 -7.64 2.26 -5.97
CA GLY A 181 -7.17 1.69 -4.70
C GLY A 181 -5.80 1.01 -4.78
N SER A 182 -5.20 0.96 -5.97
CA SER A 182 -3.82 0.57 -6.25
C SER A 182 -2.94 1.82 -6.31
N ILE A 183 -1.63 1.63 -6.16
CA ILE A 183 -0.68 2.75 -6.17
C ILE A 183 0.48 2.33 -7.05
N ASP A 184 0.79 3.14 -8.05
CA ASP A 184 1.84 2.90 -9.02
C ASP A 184 1.74 1.49 -9.65
N GLU A 185 0.53 1.02 -9.97
CA GLU A 185 0.33 -0.28 -10.61
C GLU A 185 0.82 -0.28 -12.05
N ASN A 186 1.26 -1.47 -12.51
CA ASN A 186 1.93 -1.65 -13.79
C ASN A 186 3.22 -0.82 -13.99
N CYS A 187 3.76 -0.23 -12.92
CA CYS A 187 5.00 0.53 -12.94
C CYS A 187 6.22 -0.33 -12.60
N ALA A 188 7.26 -0.22 -13.43
CA ALA A 188 8.53 -0.86 -13.14
C ALA A 188 9.24 -0.20 -11.95
N CYS A 189 9.78 -1.01 -11.05
CA CYS A 189 10.47 -0.54 -9.84
C CYS A 189 11.72 -1.38 -9.57
N THR A 190 12.61 -0.86 -8.71
CA THR A 190 13.82 -1.61 -8.30
C THR A 190 13.46 -2.54 -7.15
N PRO A 191 13.69 -3.87 -7.24
CA PRO A 191 13.34 -4.80 -6.17
C PRO A 191 13.90 -4.38 -4.80
N GLY A 192 13.00 -4.29 -3.81
CA GLY A 192 13.31 -3.90 -2.42
C GLY A 192 13.48 -2.39 -2.21
N ALA A 193 13.34 -1.58 -3.27
CA ALA A 193 13.17 -0.14 -3.11
C ALA A 193 11.91 0.15 -2.28
N VAL A 194 11.99 1.19 -1.48
CA VAL A 194 10.88 1.71 -0.71
C VAL A 194 10.55 3.11 -1.23
N GLN A 195 9.26 3.40 -1.35
CA GLN A 195 8.75 4.73 -1.64
C GLN A 195 7.58 5.07 -0.73
N SER A 196 7.28 6.37 -0.63
CA SER A 196 6.03 6.83 -0.02
C SER A 196 4.84 6.28 -0.80
N CYS A 197 3.74 6.05 -0.12
CA CYS A 197 2.49 5.65 -0.75
C CYS A 197 1.31 6.32 -0.04
N PHE A 198 0.34 6.78 -0.82
CA PHE A 198 -0.89 7.36 -0.29
C PHE A 198 -2.08 6.60 -0.87
N ARG A 199 -2.76 5.83 -0.01
CA ARG A 199 -3.93 5.03 -0.38
C ARG A 199 -5.19 5.89 -0.25
N GLY A 200 -5.35 6.82 -1.19
CA GLY A 200 -6.45 7.77 -1.25
C GLY A 200 -6.26 8.74 -2.41
N PRO A 201 -7.26 9.59 -2.71
CA PRO A 201 -7.22 10.43 -3.90
C PRO A 201 -6.03 11.42 -3.91
N PRO A 202 -5.42 11.70 -5.06
CA PRO A 202 -4.20 12.50 -5.16
C PRO A 202 -4.26 13.87 -4.50
N GLY A 203 -5.37 14.57 -4.67
CA GLY A 203 -5.60 15.90 -4.10
C GLY A 203 -5.71 15.90 -2.58
N ARG A 204 -6.04 14.75 -1.96
CA ARG A 204 -6.15 14.59 -0.50
C ARG A 204 -4.84 14.24 0.17
N ARG A 205 -3.79 13.95 -0.61
CA ARG A 205 -2.48 13.62 -0.05
C ARG A 205 -1.95 14.76 0.80
N THR A 206 -1.46 14.45 2.00
CA THR A 206 -0.99 15.43 3.02
C THR A 206 -2.04 16.42 3.54
N THR A 207 -3.32 16.22 3.20
CA THR A 207 -4.42 17.04 3.70
C THR A 207 -4.93 16.46 5.02
N GLY A 208 -5.23 17.32 5.99
CA GLY A 208 -5.82 16.88 7.25
C GLY A 208 -4.93 15.98 8.09
N SER A 209 -5.51 14.87 8.56
CA SER A 209 -4.79 13.85 9.34
C SER A 209 -4.10 12.77 8.50
N CYS A 210 -4.24 12.83 7.18
CA CYS A 210 -3.63 11.85 6.31
C CYS A 210 -2.11 11.91 6.33
N LEU A 211 -1.52 10.72 6.29
CA LEU A 211 -0.08 10.53 6.21
C LEU A 211 0.25 9.44 5.21
N ASP A 212 1.26 9.71 4.40
CA ASP A 212 1.83 8.70 3.53
C ASP A 212 2.31 7.51 4.36
N GLY A 213 2.00 6.32 3.87
CA GLY A 213 2.69 5.11 4.27
C GLY A 213 3.96 4.90 3.44
N SER A 214 4.48 3.69 3.54
CA SER A 214 5.56 3.20 2.70
C SER A 214 5.16 1.90 2.02
N GLN A 215 5.56 1.74 0.77
CA GLN A 215 5.40 0.50 0.00
C GLN A 215 6.76 -0.01 -0.49
N THR A 216 6.87 -1.32 -0.63
CA THR A 216 8.11 -1.99 -1.03
C THR A 216 7.95 -2.63 -2.40
N CYS A 217 8.89 -2.39 -3.30
CA CYS A 217 8.87 -2.99 -4.63
C CYS A 217 9.06 -4.50 -4.55
N ALA A 218 8.18 -5.24 -5.22
CA ALA A 218 8.23 -6.69 -5.27
C ALA A 218 9.47 -7.18 -6.04
N THR A 219 9.77 -8.47 -5.87
CA THR A 219 10.92 -9.11 -6.49
C THR A 219 10.90 -9.05 -8.01
N SER A 220 9.71 -9.12 -8.60
CA SER A 220 9.53 -9.05 -10.05
C SER A 220 10.11 -7.76 -10.63
N GLY A 221 10.20 -6.69 -9.83
CA GLY A 221 10.49 -5.34 -10.29
C GLY A 221 9.35 -4.75 -11.14
N LEU A 222 8.17 -5.36 -11.11
CA LEU A 222 7.01 -5.00 -11.94
C LEU A 222 5.83 -4.45 -11.12
N THR A 223 5.83 -4.62 -9.80
CA THR A 223 4.70 -4.30 -8.94
C THR A 223 5.19 -3.80 -7.59
N TRP A 224 4.51 -2.81 -7.02
CA TRP A 224 4.66 -2.42 -5.62
C TRP A 224 3.84 -3.34 -4.70
N GLY A 225 4.33 -3.53 -3.48
CA GLY A 225 3.61 -4.22 -2.42
C GLY A 225 2.55 -3.31 -1.75
N PRO A 226 1.85 -3.80 -0.73
CA PRO A 226 0.84 -3.00 -0.04
C PRO A 226 1.45 -1.77 0.63
N CYS A 227 0.69 -0.68 0.64
CA CYS A 227 1.01 0.52 1.40
C CYS A 227 0.83 0.29 2.91
N VAL A 228 1.87 0.52 3.72
CA VAL A 228 1.83 0.28 5.18
C VAL A 228 2.35 1.46 5.98
N GLY A 229 1.91 1.59 7.23
CA GLY A 229 2.43 2.59 8.17
C GLY A 229 1.94 4.02 7.96
N GLY A 230 1.03 4.27 7.02
CA GLY A 230 0.37 5.56 6.79
C GLY A 230 -1.02 5.67 7.42
N LEU A 231 -1.60 6.86 7.36
CA LEU A 231 -3.02 7.12 7.64
C LEU A 231 -3.69 7.49 6.32
N SER A 232 -4.42 6.54 5.76
CA SER A 232 -5.26 6.72 4.59
C SER A 232 -6.54 7.48 4.96
N PRO A 233 -7.20 8.14 3.99
CA PRO A 233 -8.55 8.63 4.18
C PRO A 233 -9.43 7.55 4.80
N ALA A 234 -10.18 7.93 5.83
CA ALA A 234 -11.14 7.09 6.51
C ALA A 234 -12.42 7.90 6.71
N ALA A 235 -13.52 7.20 7.02
CA ALA A 235 -14.75 7.87 7.40
C ALA A 235 -14.50 8.83 8.58
N GLU A 236 -15.07 10.03 8.48
CA GLU A 236 -14.98 11.05 9.51
C GLU A 236 -15.38 10.52 10.88
N THR A 237 -14.56 10.83 11.86
CA THR A 237 -14.90 10.69 13.27
C THR A 237 -14.87 12.09 13.87
N CYS A 238 -15.81 12.41 14.76
CA CYS A 238 -15.86 13.74 15.37
C CYS A 238 -14.74 13.90 16.42
N ASP A 239 -13.49 13.89 15.97
CA ASP A 239 -12.27 13.81 16.76
C ASP A 239 -11.40 15.08 16.67
N GLY A 240 -11.89 16.09 15.94
CA GLY A 240 -11.22 17.36 15.71
C GLY A 240 -10.16 17.27 14.61
N LEU A 241 -10.12 16.17 13.87
CA LEU A 241 -9.23 15.96 12.74
C LEU A 241 -10.06 15.78 11.46
N ASP A 242 -9.40 16.04 10.34
CA ASP A 242 -9.92 15.74 9.00
C ASP A 242 -9.45 14.31 8.66
N ASN A 243 -10.31 13.31 8.88
CA ASN A 243 -10.00 11.89 8.73
C ASN A 243 -10.16 11.39 7.30
N ASN A 244 -11.08 11.99 6.54
CA ASN A 244 -11.32 11.71 5.13
C ASN A 244 -10.38 12.52 4.21
N CYS A 245 -9.62 13.45 4.80
CA CYS A 245 -8.55 14.23 4.19
C CYS A 245 -9.02 15.16 3.07
N ASN A 246 -10.28 15.59 3.14
CA ASN A 246 -10.89 16.48 2.16
C ASN A 246 -10.67 17.97 2.52
N GLY A 247 -9.90 18.28 3.57
CA GLY A 247 -9.62 19.64 4.03
C GLY A 247 -10.68 20.22 4.97
N CYS A 248 -11.73 19.46 5.26
CA CYS A 248 -12.79 19.78 6.19
C CYS A 248 -12.59 18.98 7.47
N VAL A 249 -12.66 19.65 8.62
CA VAL A 249 -12.53 18.96 9.91
C VAL A 249 -13.94 18.61 10.41
N ASP A 250 -14.13 17.34 10.79
CA ASP A 250 -15.36 16.82 11.40
C ASP A 250 -16.64 17.19 10.60
N ASP A 251 -16.63 17.01 9.29
CA ASP A 251 -17.74 17.38 8.39
C ASP A 251 -18.81 16.28 8.24
N ALA A 252 -18.73 15.20 9.01
CA ALA A 252 -19.80 14.22 9.10
C ALA A 252 -21.02 14.69 9.93
N PRO A 253 -22.23 14.22 9.60
CA PRO A 253 -23.45 14.58 10.34
C PRO A 253 -23.36 14.23 11.82
N GLY A 254 -23.74 15.18 12.66
CA GLY A 254 -23.73 15.00 14.12
C GLY A 254 -22.41 15.34 14.79
N CYS A 255 -21.38 15.71 14.03
CA CYS A 255 -20.21 16.39 14.58
C CYS A 255 -20.56 17.85 14.95
N GLY A 256 -20.16 18.31 16.14
CA GLY A 256 -20.46 19.70 16.57
C GLY A 256 -20.75 19.95 18.05
N THR A 257 -20.59 18.96 18.95
CA THR A 257 -20.87 19.19 20.39
C THR A 257 -19.78 18.74 21.36
N ILE A 258 -18.72 18.09 20.88
CA ILE A 258 -17.65 17.53 21.72
C ILE A 258 -16.31 17.91 21.13
N ALA A 259 -15.49 18.65 21.89
CA ALA A 259 -14.13 18.99 21.50
C ALA A 259 -13.18 17.86 21.90
N LEU A 260 -12.84 17.00 20.94
CA LEU A 260 -11.64 16.19 21.00
C LEU A 260 -10.44 17.00 20.49
N ALA A 261 -9.28 16.69 21.05
CA ALA A 261 -8.00 17.30 20.69
C ALA A 261 -7.02 16.17 20.36
N CYS A 262 -7.40 15.36 19.37
CA CYS A 262 -6.57 14.25 18.93
C CYS A 262 -5.26 14.75 18.31
N PRO A 263 -4.13 14.03 18.49
CA PRO A 263 -2.87 14.44 17.88
C PRO A 263 -2.92 14.37 16.36
N SER A 264 -2.63 15.47 15.69
CA SER A 264 -2.40 15.48 14.24
C SER A 264 -1.05 14.84 13.87
N PRO A 265 -0.87 14.39 12.63
CA PRO A 265 0.44 14.06 12.06
C PRO A 265 1.57 15.02 12.45
N GLY A 266 2.70 14.49 12.95
CA GLY A 266 3.88 15.28 13.33
C GLY A 266 3.70 16.19 14.56
N SER A 267 2.52 16.19 15.20
CA SER A 267 2.31 16.95 16.45
C SER A 267 3.02 16.32 17.66
N LEU A 268 3.33 15.03 17.56
CA LEU A 268 4.09 14.28 18.53
C LEU A 268 5.57 14.20 18.12
N PRO A 269 6.52 14.35 19.06
CA PRO A 269 7.94 14.21 18.74
C PRO A 269 8.30 12.78 18.35
N ASP A 270 9.34 12.61 17.55
CA ASP A 270 9.89 11.29 17.26
C ASP A 270 10.34 10.57 18.54
N GLY A 271 10.09 9.27 18.61
CA GLY A 271 10.65 8.39 19.63
C GLY A 271 11.93 7.71 19.15
N ALA A 272 12.61 7.02 20.07
CA ALA A 272 13.81 6.24 19.76
C ALA A 272 13.60 4.75 20.13
N PRO A 273 14.24 3.82 19.40
CA PRO A 273 14.27 2.42 19.77
C PRO A 273 14.77 2.21 21.21
N PHE A 274 14.09 1.31 21.94
CA PHE A 274 14.31 0.94 23.34
C PHE A 274 14.05 2.01 24.40
N GLU A 275 13.52 3.17 24.01
CA GLU A 275 13.11 4.21 24.94
C GLU A 275 11.61 4.12 25.23
N ASN A 276 11.21 4.53 26.44
CA ASN A 276 9.79 4.62 26.78
C ASN A 276 9.20 5.86 26.13
N TYR A 277 8.28 5.66 25.20
CA TYR A 277 7.47 6.71 24.61
C TYR A 277 6.14 6.81 25.38
N VAL A 278 6.02 7.84 26.23
CA VAL A 278 4.86 8.01 27.10
C VAL A 278 3.87 8.98 26.46
N ILE A 279 2.68 8.48 26.16
CA ILE A 279 1.57 9.23 25.59
C ILE A 279 0.57 9.51 26.71
N ASN A 280 0.21 10.77 26.88
CA ASN A 280 -0.80 11.18 27.84
C ASN A 280 -2.11 11.53 27.11
N GLY A 281 -3.07 10.60 27.14
CA GLY A 281 -4.36 10.79 26.50
C GLY A 281 -5.30 11.72 27.27
N ALA A 282 -5.00 12.09 28.52
CA ALA A 282 -5.89 12.94 29.32
C ALA A 282 -6.16 14.32 28.69
N GLY A 283 -5.30 14.77 27.77
CA GLY A 283 -5.51 16.00 27.00
C GLY A 283 -6.37 15.84 25.75
N PHE A 284 -6.67 14.61 25.31
CA PHE A 284 -7.39 14.36 24.07
C PHE A 284 -8.88 14.64 24.19
N PHE A 285 -9.43 14.55 25.41
CA PHE A 285 -10.86 14.72 25.64
C PHE A 285 -11.08 15.67 26.81
N GLY A 286 -11.86 16.74 26.60
CA GLY A 286 -12.13 17.76 27.61
C GLY A 286 -13.09 17.33 28.74
N GLY A 287 -13.75 16.17 28.61
CA GLY A 287 -14.68 15.63 29.59
C GLY A 287 -14.10 14.54 30.51
N THR A 288 -14.95 13.91 31.29
CA THR A 288 -14.56 12.77 32.14
C THR A 288 -14.55 11.48 31.32
N VAL A 289 -13.45 10.73 31.37
CA VAL A 289 -13.33 9.41 30.73
C VAL A 289 -13.54 8.31 31.77
N ASP A 290 -14.53 7.45 31.54
CA ASP A 290 -14.88 6.31 32.40
C ASP A 290 -13.97 5.10 32.16
N ALA A 291 -13.56 4.88 30.91
CA ALA A 291 -12.68 3.79 30.53
C ALA A 291 -11.75 4.17 29.38
N TRP A 292 -10.51 3.68 29.46
CA TRP A 292 -9.50 3.81 28.43
C TRP A 292 -9.22 2.45 27.79
N ALA A 293 -9.00 2.44 26.48
CA ALA A 293 -8.46 1.29 25.77
C ALA A 293 -7.50 1.78 24.67
N TRP A 294 -6.26 1.33 24.75
CA TRP A 294 -5.22 1.66 23.77
C TRP A 294 -4.82 0.43 22.96
N ASP A 295 -4.62 0.65 21.67
CA ASP A 295 -4.12 -0.33 20.73
C ASP A 295 -2.97 0.27 19.91
N VAL A 296 -1.97 -0.55 19.59
CA VAL A 296 -0.83 -0.15 18.77
C VAL A 296 -0.56 -1.25 17.75
N THR A 297 -0.50 -0.87 16.49
CA THR A 297 -0.21 -1.75 15.36
C THR A 297 0.91 -1.17 14.50
N GLY A 298 1.56 -2.01 13.70
CA GLY A 298 2.62 -1.57 12.80
C GLY A 298 4.02 -1.77 13.39
N GLY A 299 4.99 -1.12 12.76
CA GLY A 299 6.39 -1.46 12.89
C GLY A 299 6.86 -2.38 11.75
N PRO A 300 8.16 -2.38 11.49
CA PRO A 300 8.69 -2.80 10.19
C PRO A 300 8.70 -4.32 9.96
N CYS A 301 8.37 -5.12 10.98
CA CYS A 301 8.38 -6.59 10.90
C CYS A 301 7.00 -7.24 11.00
N ASP A 302 5.95 -6.44 11.21
CA ASP A 302 4.58 -6.93 11.36
C ASP A 302 4.10 -7.68 10.09
N GLN A 303 4.59 -7.27 8.92
CA GLN A 303 4.31 -7.93 7.64
C GLN A 303 4.81 -9.40 7.58
N LEU A 304 5.89 -9.73 8.28
CA LEU A 304 6.37 -11.11 8.37
C LEU A 304 5.54 -11.92 9.36
N PHE A 305 5.23 -11.33 10.52
CA PHE A 305 4.60 -12.05 11.63
C PHE A 305 3.15 -12.43 11.39
N ALA A 306 2.44 -11.70 10.53
CA ALA A 306 1.07 -12.03 10.09
C ALA A 306 0.94 -13.45 9.48
N THR A 307 2.04 -14.05 9.04
CA THR A 307 2.07 -15.37 8.37
C THR A 307 2.66 -16.49 9.23
N THR A 308 3.09 -16.22 10.47
CA THR A 308 3.83 -17.17 11.31
C THR A 308 3.00 -17.71 12.48
N THR A 309 3.14 -19.00 12.78
CA THR A 309 2.40 -19.72 13.84
C THR A 309 3.17 -19.84 15.17
N SER A 310 4.36 -19.24 15.28
CA SER A 310 5.14 -19.16 16.53
C SER A 310 4.74 -17.92 17.33
N PRO A 311 4.85 -17.87 18.67
CA PRO A 311 4.40 -16.70 19.42
C PRO A 311 5.08 -15.44 18.87
N VAL A 312 4.27 -14.58 18.25
CA VAL A 312 4.68 -13.32 17.64
C VAL A 312 5.45 -12.53 18.70
N ARG A 313 6.76 -12.38 18.51
CA ARG A 313 7.56 -11.48 19.35
C ARG A 313 7.26 -10.08 18.85
N GLN A 314 6.57 -9.31 19.69
CA GLN A 314 6.20 -7.94 19.37
C GLN A 314 7.47 -7.10 19.23
N THR A 315 7.53 -6.28 18.19
CA THR A 315 8.62 -5.31 17.97
C THR A 315 8.59 -4.16 18.98
N PHE A 316 7.69 -4.22 19.97
CA PHE A 316 7.47 -3.26 21.02
C PHE A 316 6.83 -3.93 22.23
N THR A 317 6.82 -3.24 23.38
CA THR A 317 6.01 -3.60 24.55
C THR A 317 5.10 -2.46 24.94
N LEU A 318 3.90 -2.77 25.43
CA LEU A 318 2.93 -1.79 25.92
C LEU A 318 2.73 -1.91 27.42
N SER A 319 2.52 -0.78 28.09
CA SER A 319 1.96 -0.74 29.44
C SER A 319 1.01 0.45 29.59
N GLY A 320 0.01 0.34 30.48
CA GLY A 320 -0.98 1.39 30.67
C GLY A 320 -2.14 1.39 29.67
N GLN A 321 -2.34 0.30 28.91
CA GLN A 321 -3.37 0.18 27.87
C GLN A 321 -4.82 0.41 28.33
N THR A 322 -5.09 0.37 29.63
CA THR A 322 -6.42 0.63 30.21
C THR A 322 -6.45 1.87 31.10
N THR A 323 -5.43 2.74 30.97
CA THR A 323 -5.27 3.97 31.75
C THR A 323 -5.23 5.19 30.84
N SER A 324 -5.24 6.40 31.43
CA SER A 324 -5.12 7.65 30.67
C SER A 324 -3.74 7.88 30.06
N SER A 325 -2.75 7.03 30.33
CA SER A 325 -1.43 7.12 29.73
C SER A 325 -0.96 5.77 29.21
N LEU A 326 -0.58 5.75 27.94
CA LEU A 326 0.08 4.61 27.31
C LEU A 326 1.59 4.81 27.36
N THR A 327 2.33 3.77 27.74
CA THR A 327 3.77 3.70 27.48
C THR A 327 4.01 2.68 26.38
N LEU A 328 4.42 3.17 25.22
CA LEU A 328 4.93 2.38 24.10
C LEU A 328 6.45 2.29 24.23
N ARG A 329 7.01 1.09 24.19
CA ARG A 329 8.47 0.90 24.17
C ARG A 329 8.86 0.07 22.93
N PRO A 330 9.22 0.72 21.82
CA PRO A 330 9.61 0.04 20.58
C PRO A 330 11.01 -0.57 20.71
N SER A 331 11.29 -1.60 19.94
CA SER A 331 12.62 -2.21 19.79
C SER A 331 13.24 -1.90 18.43
N LEU A 332 12.40 -1.56 17.45
CA LEU A 332 12.77 -1.30 16.07
C LEU A 332 12.38 0.12 15.66
N SER A 333 13.00 0.61 14.60
CA SER A 333 12.66 1.88 13.97
C SER A 333 11.46 1.70 13.04
N GLY A 334 10.75 2.77 12.73
CA GLY A 334 9.58 2.75 11.84
C GLY A 334 8.36 3.41 12.46
N ASP A 335 7.25 3.35 11.73
CA ASP A 335 6.00 3.98 12.09
C ASP A 335 5.06 3.01 12.82
N TYR A 336 4.50 3.48 13.92
CA TYR A 336 3.54 2.76 14.75
C TYR A 336 2.22 3.51 14.79
N THR A 337 1.15 2.86 14.34
CA THR A 337 -0.22 3.41 14.42
C THR A 337 -0.74 3.20 15.83
N VAL A 338 -1.06 4.29 16.52
CA VAL A 338 -1.60 4.29 17.89
C VAL A 338 -3.06 4.70 17.84
N ARG A 339 -3.93 3.88 18.46
CA ARG A 339 -5.36 4.14 18.58
C ARG A 339 -5.77 4.23 20.04
N ALA A 340 -6.27 5.40 20.45
CA ALA A 340 -6.83 5.64 21.77
C ALA A 340 -8.35 5.60 21.71
N ARG A 341 -8.99 4.70 22.48
CA ARG A 341 -10.45 4.65 22.66
C ARG A 341 -10.80 5.13 24.06
N MET A 342 -11.67 6.13 24.14
CA MET A 342 -12.11 6.78 25.38
C MET A 342 -13.62 6.63 25.51
N THR A 343 -14.07 5.95 26.56
CA THR A 343 -15.50 5.80 26.85
C THR A 343 -15.94 6.86 27.86
N ALA A 344 -16.98 7.63 27.52
CA ALA A 344 -17.61 8.63 28.39
C ALA A 344 -19.13 8.41 28.39
N GLY A 345 -19.67 7.92 29.50
CA GLY A 345 -21.06 7.46 29.58
C GLY A 345 -21.33 6.32 28.60
N SER A 346 -22.23 6.55 27.64
CA SER A 346 -22.54 5.62 26.55
C SER A 346 -21.79 5.90 25.25
N GLN A 347 -20.99 6.97 25.19
CA GLN A 347 -20.27 7.39 24.00
C GLN A 347 -18.84 6.82 24.01
N VAL A 348 -18.33 6.50 22.83
CA VAL A 348 -16.94 6.09 22.61
C VAL A 348 -16.30 7.06 21.62
N HIS A 349 -15.22 7.69 22.05
CA HIS A 349 -14.41 8.58 21.23
C HIS A 349 -13.11 7.86 20.86
N VAL A 350 -12.60 8.13 19.66
CA VAL A 350 -11.42 7.47 19.12
C VAL A 350 -10.47 8.54 18.60
N CYS A 351 -9.19 8.47 18.99
CA CYS A 351 -8.11 9.17 18.29
C CYS A 351 -7.21 8.13 17.61
N THR A 352 -6.83 8.35 16.36
CA THR A 352 -5.86 7.52 15.64
C THR A 352 -4.73 8.40 15.10
N PHE A 353 -3.48 8.05 15.40
CA PHE A 353 -2.31 8.83 14.97
C PHE A 353 -1.07 7.94 14.85
N ILE A 354 0.00 8.46 14.21
CA ILE A 354 1.27 7.75 14.06
C ILE A 354 2.30 8.26 15.07
N VAL A 355 3.10 7.35 15.62
CA VAL A 355 4.34 7.65 16.33
C VAL A 355 5.52 7.16 15.49
N HIS A 356 6.38 8.09 15.07
CA HIS A 356 7.60 7.79 14.32
C HIS A 356 8.73 7.43 15.27
N ILE A 357 9.38 6.28 15.05
CA ILE A 357 10.53 5.82 15.84
C ILE A 357 11.78 5.81 14.97
N ALA A 358 12.76 6.61 15.34
CA ALA A 358 13.94 6.85 14.52
C ALA A 358 15.22 7.08 15.34
N ASN A 359 16.35 6.75 14.73
CA ASN A 359 17.69 7.08 15.21
C ASN A 359 18.54 7.64 14.06
N PRO A 360 19.56 8.47 14.36
CA PRO A 360 20.45 9.03 13.34
C PRO A 360 21.35 7.96 12.70
N GLY A 361 22.01 8.33 11.60
CA GLY A 361 23.03 7.50 10.97
C GLY A 361 22.47 6.40 10.07
N LEU A 362 23.23 5.32 9.95
CA LEU A 362 22.82 4.07 9.29
C LEU A 362 22.34 3.09 10.37
N ARG A 363 21.12 2.59 10.20
CA ARG A 363 20.59 1.52 11.02
C ARG A 363 20.06 0.41 10.13
N VAL A 364 20.52 -0.80 10.39
CA VAL A 364 20.16 -2.01 9.67
C VAL A 364 19.42 -2.89 10.65
N GLU A 365 18.17 -3.22 10.35
CA GLU A 365 17.33 -4.05 11.23
C GLU A 365 16.89 -5.29 10.47
N MET A 366 17.10 -6.47 11.08
CA MET A 366 16.76 -7.75 10.50
C MET A 366 15.71 -8.47 11.33
N CYS A 367 14.73 -9.04 10.64
CA CYS A 367 13.72 -9.94 11.19
C CYS A 367 13.69 -11.25 10.40
N SER A 368 13.06 -12.30 10.96
CA SER A 368 12.84 -13.56 10.25
C SER A 368 11.54 -14.24 10.70
N ASP A 369 11.03 -15.13 9.86
CA ASP A 369 9.78 -15.87 10.06
C ASP A 369 9.93 -17.12 10.97
N ARG A 370 11.12 -17.38 11.50
CA ARG A 370 11.43 -18.58 12.31
C ARG A 370 11.56 -18.28 13.80
N SER A 371 11.40 -19.34 14.57
CA SER A 371 11.53 -19.30 16.03
C SER A 371 12.99 -19.15 16.46
N ALA A 372 13.16 -18.81 17.74
CA ALA A 372 14.43 -18.66 18.44
C ALA A 372 15.46 -19.80 18.37
N ALA A 373 15.10 -20.93 17.77
CA ALA A 373 16.01 -22.07 17.56
C ALA A 373 16.82 -21.96 16.26
N THR A 374 16.46 -21.02 15.38
CA THR A 374 17.23 -20.71 14.16
C THR A 374 18.03 -19.44 14.40
N ASP A 375 19.30 -19.51 14.08
CA ASP A 375 20.30 -18.49 14.32
C ASP A 375 20.70 -17.87 12.99
N VAL A 376 20.29 -16.61 12.81
CA VAL A 376 20.62 -15.82 11.62
C VAL A 376 21.31 -14.57 12.11
N ASP A 377 22.55 -14.40 11.69
CA ASP A 377 23.39 -13.27 12.04
C ASP A 377 23.27 -12.17 10.99
N LEU A 378 23.14 -10.93 11.46
CA LEU A 378 23.32 -9.73 10.67
C LEU A 378 24.81 -9.37 10.62
N HIS A 379 25.27 -9.02 9.43
CA HIS A 379 26.64 -8.58 9.18
C HIS A 379 26.65 -7.20 8.51
N LEU A 380 27.61 -6.38 8.90
CA LEU A 380 27.91 -5.09 8.28
C LEU A 380 29.41 -5.02 7.99
N HIS A 381 29.79 -4.73 6.75
CA HIS A 381 31.19 -4.53 6.41
C HIS A 381 31.63 -3.08 6.51
N ARG A 382 32.91 -2.91 6.84
CA ARG A 382 33.59 -1.62 6.85
C ARG A 382 33.50 -0.97 5.47
N PRO A 383 33.25 0.35 5.41
CA PRO A 383 33.17 1.03 4.13
C PRO A 383 34.40 0.89 3.26
N GLY A 384 34.17 0.69 1.96
CA GLY A 384 35.22 0.54 0.95
C GLY A 384 36.01 -0.77 1.04
N THR A 385 35.55 -1.72 1.85
CA THR A 385 36.18 -3.05 1.98
C THR A 385 35.26 -4.14 1.44
N THR A 386 35.90 -5.16 0.86
CA THR A 386 35.26 -6.42 0.47
C THR A 386 36.14 -7.57 0.96
N THR A 387 36.70 -7.44 2.16
CA THR A 387 37.56 -8.46 2.77
C THR A 387 36.76 -9.74 3.05
N ASP A 388 37.47 -10.83 3.38
CA ASP A 388 36.83 -12.07 3.78
C ASP A 388 35.95 -11.89 5.02
N TRP A 389 34.87 -12.67 5.09
CA TRP A 389 33.91 -12.71 6.21
C TRP A 389 34.57 -13.14 7.52
N PHE A 390 33.96 -12.76 8.65
CA PHE A 390 34.50 -13.02 9.98
C PHE A 390 35.87 -12.38 10.20
N SER A 391 36.24 -11.41 9.35
CA SER A 391 37.40 -10.56 9.57
C SER A 391 37.15 -9.73 10.83
N ALA A 392 37.98 -9.94 11.85
CA ALA A 392 37.86 -9.18 13.10
C ALA A 392 38.04 -7.66 12.92
N THR A 393 38.57 -7.20 11.78
CA THR A 393 38.83 -5.78 11.52
C THR A 393 37.77 -5.09 10.67
N ASP A 394 37.19 -5.81 9.71
CA ASP A 394 36.38 -5.21 8.65
C ASP A 394 34.95 -5.76 8.57
N ASP A 395 34.62 -6.76 9.40
CA ASP A 395 33.27 -7.33 9.51
C ASP A 395 32.72 -7.10 10.92
N CYS A 396 31.49 -6.60 11.01
CA CYS A 396 30.77 -6.33 12.24
C CYS A 396 29.56 -7.27 12.35
N TYR A 397 29.55 -8.13 13.37
CA TYR A 397 28.53 -9.17 13.56
C TYR A 397 28.43 -9.60 15.04
N TYR A 398 27.61 -10.63 15.34
CA TYR A 398 27.30 -11.06 16.72
C TYR A 398 28.53 -11.19 17.65
N SER A 399 29.67 -11.65 17.12
CA SER A 399 30.85 -11.99 17.93
C SER A 399 31.64 -10.78 18.40
N ASN A 400 31.70 -9.73 17.58
CA ASN A 400 32.59 -8.59 17.79
C ASN A 400 31.87 -7.24 17.85
N CYS A 401 30.58 -7.13 17.56
CA CYS A 401 29.90 -5.82 17.58
C CYS A 401 29.00 -5.56 18.77
N LYS A 402 28.76 -6.55 19.62
CA LYS A 402 28.03 -6.36 20.88
C LYS A 402 28.91 -5.77 21.97
N ALA A 403 28.28 -5.12 22.95
CA ALA A 403 28.96 -4.46 24.07
C ALA A 403 29.89 -5.39 24.85
N GLY A 404 29.48 -6.66 25.06
CA GLY A 404 30.25 -7.66 25.79
C GLY A 404 31.43 -8.25 25.02
N SER A 405 31.62 -7.90 23.74
CA SER A 405 32.72 -8.42 22.94
C SER A 405 34.06 -7.76 23.33
N GLY A 406 35.09 -8.59 23.50
CA GLY A 406 36.40 -8.12 23.99
C GLY A 406 37.28 -7.43 22.95
N ASN A 407 36.90 -7.45 21.66
CA ASN A 407 37.70 -6.89 20.58
C ASN A 407 36.84 -6.42 19.39
N PRO A 408 35.99 -5.40 19.58
CA PRO A 408 35.16 -4.87 18.51
C PRO A 408 35.99 -4.21 17.42
N PRO A 409 35.52 -4.26 16.16
CA PRO A 409 36.21 -3.62 15.05
C PRO A 409 36.26 -2.11 15.28
N ASN A 410 37.41 -1.50 15.03
CA ASN A 410 37.58 -0.05 15.13
C ASN A 410 37.76 0.52 13.72
N TRP A 411 36.66 1.02 13.16
CA TRP A 411 36.64 1.63 11.83
C TRP A 411 37.06 3.10 11.82
N GLY A 412 37.38 3.68 12.99
CA GLY A 412 37.84 5.05 13.14
C GLY A 412 36.74 6.07 13.43
N TYR A 413 35.49 5.63 13.64
CA TYR A 413 34.39 6.51 14.00
C TYR A 413 34.48 7.00 15.45
N ALA A 414 33.91 8.17 15.70
CA ALA A 414 33.69 8.65 17.05
C ALA A 414 32.71 7.74 17.79
N VAL A 415 32.88 7.64 19.11
CA VAL A 415 31.91 6.98 19.99
C VAL A 415 30.72 7.89 20.23
N SER A 416 29.51 7.33 20.33
CA SER A 416 28.29 8.08 20.64
C SER A 416 28.04 8.13 22.15
N PRO A 417 27.27 9.12 22.65
CA PRO A 417 26.81 9.15 24.03
C PRO A 417 26.10 7.86 24.44
N VAL A 418 26.36 7.36 25.65
CA VAL A 418 25.83 6.09 26.14
C VAL A 418 24.30 5.97 26.11
N ILE A 419 23.59 7.09 26.13
CA ILE A 419 22.12 7.13 26.08
C ILE A 419 21.57 6.48 24.81
N GLU A 420 22.29 6.56 23.68
CA GLU A 420 21.84 6.06 22.37
C GLU A 420 21.83 4.51 22.26
N CYS A 421 22.42 3.81 23.23
CA CYS A 421 22.46 2.34 23.26
C CYS A 421 22.13 1.76 24.65
N ALA A 422 21.92 2.60 25.66
CA ALA A 422 21.64 2.19 27.03
C ALA A 422 20.30 1.45 27.18
N GLY A 423 19.34 1.72 26.31
CA GLY A 423 18.01 1.11 26.37
C GLY A 423 17.97 -0.34 25.85
N GLY A 424 18.90 -0.73 24.97
CA GLY A 424 18.88 -2.04 24.33
C GLY A 424 19.24 -3.21 25.26
N PRO A 425 19.07 -4.46 24.80
CA PRO A 425 19.53 -5.66 25.50
C PRO A 425 21.01 -5.61 25.94
N GLU A 426 21.89 -5.04 25.11
CA GLU A 426 23.31 -4.84 25.42
C GLU A 426 23.58 -3.59 26.29
N GLY A 427 22.55 -2.80 26.57
CA GLY A 427 22.58 -1.52 27.27
C GLY A 427 23.29 -1.51 28.63
N PRO A 428 23.04 -2.47 29.55
CA PRO A 428 23.77 -2.52 30.83
C PRO A 428 25.28 -2.64 30.66
N THR A 429 25.73 -3.33 29.62
CA THR A 429 27.15 -3.47 29.30
C THR A 429 27.69 -2.19 28.66
N TRP A 430 26.93 -1.56 27.75
CA TRP A 430 27.27 -0.23 27.22
C TRP A 430 27.39 0.84 28.32
N GLN A 431 26.50 0.81 29.32
CA GLN A 431 26.56 1.69 30.49
C GLN A 431 27.84 1.50 31.31
N SER A 432 28.29 0.25 31.46
CA SER A 432 29.57 -0.05 32.12
C SER A 432 30.77 0.49 31.33
N LEU A 433 30.70 0.50 30.00
CA LEU A 433 31.72 1.07 29.12
C LEU A 433 31.68 2.61 29.09
N GLY A 434 30.51 3.22 29.30
CA GLY A 434 30.29 4.66 29.37
C GLY A 434 30.10 5.37 28.01
N TYR A 435 30.02 4.62 26.91
CA TYR A 435 29.83 5.13 25.55
C TYR A 435 29.28 4.03 24.63
N CYS A 436 28.67 4.44 23.51
CA CYS A 436 28.28 3.55 22.43
C CYS A 436 29.36 3.50 21.36
N ARG A 437 29.71 2.32 20.87
CA ARG A 437 30.66 2.18 19.75
C ARG A 437 29.99 2.35 18.39
N ASN A 438 30.81 2.62 17.38
CA ASN A 438 30.43 2.66 15.98
C ASN A 438 31.44 1.82 15.17
N PRO A 439 31.00 0.76 14.47
CA PRO A 439 29.64 0.20 14.47
C PRO A 439 29.30 -0.48 15.82
N ARG A 440 28.03 -0.79 16.04
CA ARG A 440 27.57 -1.62 17.17
C ARG A 440 26.37 -2.47 16.82
N LEU A 441 26.19 -3.54 17.59
CA LEU A 441 25.00 -4.38 17.59
C LEU A 441 24.28 -4.19 18.93
N ASP A 442 23.02 -3.73 18.87
CA ASP A 442 22.21 -3.41 20.06
C ASP A 442 21.26 -4.56 20.45
N ILE A 443 20.81 -5.35 19.47
CA ILE A 443 20.03 -6.59 19.66
C ILE A 443 20.71 -7.74 18.91
N ASP A 444 20.90 -8.85 19.62
CA ASP A 444 21.47 -10.12 19.13
C ASP A 444 20.42 -11.24 19.24
N SER A 445 20.24 -12.05 18.20
CA SER A 445 19.22 -13.10 18.16
C SER A 445 19.58 -14.36 18.97
N ILE A 446 20.84 -14.52 19.39
CA ILE A 446 21.38 -15.75 20.00
C ILE A 446 20.83 -16.14 21.39
N SER A 447 19.96 -15.34 22.03
CA SER A 447 19.54 -15.53 23.42
C SER A 447 18.26 -16.37 23.59
N ALA A 448 18.18 -17.59 23.05
CA ALA A 448 16.98 -18.46 23.13
C ALA A 448 15.65 -17.76 22.73
N ASN A 449 15.75 -16.61 22.04
CA ASN A 449 14.67 -15.67 21.82
C ASN A 449 14.68 -14.99 20.44
N GLY A 450 15.38 -15.57 19.45
CA GLY A 450 15.69 -14.98 18.15
C GLY A 450 14.64 -14.09 17.46
N VAL A 451 15.18 -13.17 16.65
CA VAL A 451 14.55 -12.04 15.95
C VAL A 451 13.92 -11.00 16.88
N PRO A 452 14.25 -9.70 16.75
CA PRO A 452 15.09 -9.07 15.72
C PRO A 452 16.59 -8.97 16.04
N GLU A 453 17.41 -8.63 15.03
CA GLU A 453 18.79 -8.14 15.19
C GLU A 453 18.95 -6.75 14.58
N ASN A 454 19.97 -6.01 15.03
CA ASN A 454 20.32 -4.74 14.40
C ASN A 454 21.81 -4.43 14.43
N ILE A 455 22.25 -3.61 13.47
CA ILE A 455 23.56 -2.96 13.51
C ILE A 455 23.40 -1.48 13.24
N ASN A 456 24.09 -0.67 14.03
CA ASN A 456 24.05 0.78 14.04
C ASN A 456 25.42 1.38 13.75
N VAL A 457 25.42 2.43 12.92
CA VAL A 457 26.52 3.39 12.74
C VAL A 457 25.91 4.78 12.81
N ASP A 458 26.00 5.46 13.95
CA ASP A 458 25.28 6.73 14.16
C ASP A 458 25.94 7.91 13.43
N VAL A 459 27.25 7.82 13.22
CA VAL A 459 28.08 8.90 12.66
C VAL A 459 28.85 8.46 11.39
N PRO A 460 28.16 7.94 10.36
CA PRO A 460 28.82 7.53 9.13
C PRO A 460 29.40 8.74 8.39
N GLY A 461 30.39 8.51 7.54
CA GLY A 461 30.95 9.51 6.63
C GLY A 461 30.11 9.70 5.36
N ASN A 462 30.23 10.88 4.75
CA ASN A 462 29.56 11.16 3.48
C ASN A 462 30.17 10.34 2.32
N GLY A 463 29.33 9.68 1.53
CA GLY A 463 29.75 8.85 0.39
C GLY A 463 30.34 7.50 0.78
N GLU A 464 30.31 7.13 2.06
CA GLU A 464 30.76 5.82 2.51
C GLU A 464 29.73 4.75 2.15
N THR A 465 30.18 3.64 1.56
CA THR A 465 29.34 2.51 1.17
C THR A 465 29.51 1.36 2.14
N PHE A 466 28.47 1.01 2.88
CA PHE A 466 28.42 -0.14 3.77
C PHE A 466 27.74 -1.32 3.07
N ARG A 467 28.33 -2.51 3.19
CA ARG A 467 27.70 -3.72 2.67
C ARG A 467 26.98 -4.47 3.77
N VAL A 468 25.72 -4.81 3.52
CA VAL A 468 24.84 -5.54 4.44
C VAL A 468 24.69 -6.98 3.97
N MET A 469 24.82 -7.91 4.91
CA MET A 469 24.61 -9.33 4.67
C MET A 469 23.83 -9.97 5.82
N THR A 470 23.19 -11.10 5.53
CA THR A 470 22.66 -12.01 6.56
C THR A 470 23.30 -13.37 6.42
N HIS A 471 23.55 -14.04 7.54
CA HIS A 471 24.20 -15.34 7.58
C HIS A 471 23.35 -16.33 8.39
N TYR A 472 22.91 -17.42 7.76
CA TYR A 472 22.28 -18.56 8.40
C TYR A 472 23.36 -19.36 9.13
N TYR A 473 23.63 -19.01 10.39
CA TYR A 473 24.66 -19.66 11.18
C TYR A 473 24.30 -21.08 11.61
N SER A 474 23.08 -21.29 12.13
CA SER A 474 22.64 -22.61 12.58
C SER A 474 21.11 -22.74 12.68
N GLY A 475 20.59 -23.95 12.58
CA GLY A 475 19.14 -24.23 12.63
C GLY A 475 18.71 -25.26 11.59
N THR A 476 17.40 -25.37 11.34
CA THR A 476 16.84 -26.31 10.36
C THR A 476 15.71 -25.70 9.51
N GLY A 477 15.75 -26.00 8.20
CA GLY A 477 14.73 -25.58 7.23
C GLY A 477 14.95 -24.18 6.65
N VAL A 478 14.06 -23.79 5.75
CA VAL A 478 14.12 -22.47 5.07
C VAL A 478 13.71 -21.34 6.00
N VAL A 479 14.54 -20.29 6.08
CA VAL A 479 14.25 -19.02 6.75
C VAL A 479 13.93 -17.95 5.72
N ARG A 480 13.01 -17.03 6.04
CA ARG A 480 12.72 -15.83 5.25
C ARG A 480 13.13 -14.59 6.05
N PRO A 481 14.42 -14.20 5.98
CA PRO A 481 14.86 -12.98 6.64
C PRO A 481 14.33 -11.77 5.87
N MET A 482 13.99 -10.71 6.60
CA MET A 482 13.73 -9.38 6.06
C MET A 482 14.70 -8.40 6.68
N VAL A 483 15.29 -7.55 5.86
CA VAL A 483 16.29 -6.55 6.26
C VAL A 483 15.79 -5.18 5.84
N ASN A 484 15.61 -4.32 6.83
CA ASN A 484 15.20 -2.93 6.68
C ASN A 484 16.42 -2.02 6.85
N ILE A 485 16.58 -1.09 5.91
CA ILE A 485 17.67 -0.10 5.92
C ILE A 485 17.10 1.27 6.22
N TYR A 486 17.51 1.84 7.34
CA TYR A 486 17.18 3.20 7.75
C TYR A 486 18.40 4.10 7.59
N CYS A 487 18.20 5.26 6.98
CA CYS A 487 19.23 6.26 6.79
C CYS A 487 18.72 7.62 7.28
N GLY A 488 19.27 8.09 8.40
CA GLY A 488 18.82 9.30 9.07
C GLY A 488 17.41 9.15 9.66
N GLY A 489 17.07 7.96 10.17
CA GLY A 489 15.75 7.67 10.75
C GLY A 489 14.68 7.22 9.76
N VAL A 490 14.89 7.44 8.45
CA VAL A 490 13.89 7.14 7.42
C VAL A 490 14.16 5.78 6.77
N LEU A 491 13.13 4.96 6.60
CA LEU A 491 13.20 3.69 5.87
C LEU A 491 13.52 3.97 4.39
N ARG A 492 14.60 3.36 3.86
CA ARG A 492 15.05 3.55 2.48
C ARG A 492 14.97 2.29 1.63
N GLY A 493 14.88 1.12 2.25
CA GLY A 493 14.80 -0.16 1.55
C GLY A 493 14.42 -1.29 2.48
N SER A 494 13.62 -2.21 1.96
CA SER A 494 13.14 -3.40 2.66
C SER A 494 13.35 -4.60 1.75
N TYR A 495 14.29 -5.45 2.14
CA TYR A 495 14.68 -6.63 1.37
C TYR A 495 14.16 -7.86 2.10
N GLY A 496 13.54 -8.83 1.43
CA GLY A 496 12.96 -10.00 2.10
C GLY A 496 11.51 -9.84 2.58
N ALA A 497 10.90 -8.66 2.40
CA ALA A 497 9.47 -8.38 2.66
C ALA A 497 8.53 -9.26 1.79
N PRO A 498 7.23 -9.39 2.09
CA PRO A 498 6.28 -10.10 1.22
C PRO A 498 6.40 -9.65 -0.25
N GLY A 499 6.38 -10.62 -1.18
CA GLY A 499 6.67 -10.37 -2.59
C GLY A 499 8.16 -10.14 -2.92
N ASN A 500 9.03 -9.93 -1.91
CA ASN A 500 10.48 -9.73 -1.93
C ASN A 500 11.24 -10.87 -1.19
N GLN A 501 10.61 -12.01 -0.91
CA GLN A 501 11.18 -13.07 -0.05
C GLN A 501 12.22 -13.95 -0.75
N LEU A 502 13.20 -14.42 0.02
CA LEU A 502 14.08 -15.53 -0.38
C LEU A 502 13.33 -16.86 -0.27
N THR A 503 13.48 -17.74 -1.26
CA THR A 503 12.73 -19.01 -1.32
C THR A 503 13.50 -20.21 -0.77
N ASN A 504 14.84 -20.16 -0.68
CA ASN A 504 15.69 -21.30 -0.28
C ASN A 504 16.89 -20.87 0.61
N PHE A 505 16.69 -19.96 1.56
CA PHE A 505 17.75 -19.60 2.52
C PHE A 505 17.78 -20.62 3.66
N ASP A 506 18.61 -21.66 3.52
CA ASP A 506 18.82 -22.76 4.47
C ASP A 506 20.23 -23.36 4.44
N THR A 507 20.52 -24.28 5.37
CA THR A 507 21.82 -24.96 5.53
C THR A 507 21.96 -26.28 4.74
N SER A 508 21.00 -26.64 3.88
CA SER A 508 20.86 -28.00 3.33
C SER A 508 21.72 -28.33 2.09
N GLY A 509 22.62 -27.43 1.67
CA GLY A 509 23.21 -27.48 0.32
C GLY A 509 24.73 -27.54 0.16
N SER A 510 25.53 -26.74 0.88
CA SER A 510 27.01 -26.71 0.76
C SER A 510 27.58 -25.66 1.72
N SER A 511 28.92 -25.50 1.80
CA SER A 511 29.61 -24.31 2.32
C SER A 511 29.22 -22.97 1.67
N THR A 512 28.14 -22.97 0.90
CA THR A 512 27.68 -21.99 -0.06
C THR A 512 26.17 -22.14 -0.07
N GLY A 513 25.44 -21.12 0.39
CA GLY A 513 24.01 -21.22 0.75
C GLY A 513 23.65 -20.39 1.99
N ASP A 514 24.59 -20.30 2.93
CA ASP A 514 24.32 -19.72 4.26
C ASP A 514 24.39 -18.18 4.28
N ILE A 515 24.89 -17.49 3.25
CA ILE A 515 25.04 -16.02 3.26
C ILE A 515 24.21 -15.38 2.14
N TRP A 516 23.44 -14.37 2.52
CA TRP A 516 22.75 -13.46 1.61
C TRP A 516 23.41 -12.09 1.61
N ARG A 517 23.89 -11.65 0.44
CA ARG A 517 24.34 -10.27 0.21
C ARG A 517 23.13 -9.41 -0.14
N VAL A 518 22.73 -8.57 0.81
CA VAL A 518 21.47 -7.84 0.74
C VAL A 518 21.64 -6.63 -0.17
N VAL A 519 22.47 -5.67 0.26
CA VAL A 519 22.52 -4.34 -0.31
C VAL A 519 23.83 -3.64 0.03
N ASP A 520 24.31 -2.79 -0.90
CA ASP A 520 25.30 -1.76 -0.63
C ASP A 520 24.56 -0.44 -0.34
N ALA A 521 24.74 0.10 0.87
CA ALA A 521 24.15 1.36 1.32
C ALA A 521 25.19 2.48 1.31
N THR A 522 25.05 3.43 0.39
CA THR A 522 25.97 4.57 0.24
C THR A 522 25.40 5.81 0.92
N MET A 523 26.05 6.27 1.99
CA MET A 523 25.52 7.29 2.89
C MET A 523 25.60 8.71 2.29
N GLN A 524 24.58 9.51 2.56
CA GLN A 524 24.54 10.94 2.25
C GLN A 524 24.52 11.72 3.56
N VAL A 525 25.59 12.49 3.82
CA VAL A 525 25.79 13.19 5.08
C VAL A 525 26.13 14.65 4.81
N VAL A 526 25.32 15.56 5.35
CA VAL A 526 25.48 17.01 5.19
C VAL A 526 25.64 17.64 6.56
N GLY A 527 26.75 18.35 6.78
CA GLY A 527 27.02 19.00 8.08
C GLY A 527 27.14 18.04 9.26
N GLY A 528 27.47 16.76 9.01
CA GLY A 528 27.54 15.72 10.04
C GLY A 528 26.21 15.03 10.35
N VAL A 529 25.12 15.40 9.66
CA VAL A 529 23.80 14.78 9.78
C VAL A 529 23.54 13.89 8.57
N THR A 530 23.12 12.66 8.80
CA THR A 530 22.71 11.74 7.72
C THR A 530 21.36 12.20 7.18
N THR A 531 21.32 12.59 5.90
CA THR A 531 20.10 13.07 5.22
C THR A 531 19.46 11.98 4.36
N GLY A 532 20.18 10.90 4.08
CA GLY A 532 19.70 9.78 3.29
C GLY A 532 20.81 8.81 2.91
N CYS A 533 20.50 7.91 1.99
CA CYS A 533 21.46 7.01 1.38
C CYS A 533 20.95 6.54 0.01
N THR A 534 21.87 6.11 -0.84
CA THR A 534 21.55 5.40 -2.08
C THR A 534 21.76 3.91 -1.84
N LEU A 535 20.75 3.11 -2.17
CA LEU A 535 20.78 1.66 -1.99
C LEU A 535 21.02 0.98 -3.34
N THR A 536 22.02 0.09 -3.39
CA THR A 536 22.28 -0.77 -4.54
C THR A 536 22.01 -2.21 -4.12
N PRO A 537 20.86 -2.81 -4.48
CA PRO A 537 20.57 -4.20 -4.18
C PRO A 537 21.66 -5.09 -4.80
N LEU A 538 22.30 -5.91 -3.99
CA LEU A 538 23.36 -6.80 -4.47
C LEU A 538 22.83 -8.12 -4.99
N HIS A 539 21.64 -8.49 -4.52
CA HIS A 539 20.95 -9.69 -4.95
C HIS A 539 19.45 -9.41 -4.97
N PRO A 540 18.81 -9.41 -6.15
CA PRO A 540 17.35 -9.37 -6.21
C PRO A 540 16.82 -10.61 -5.48
N PRO A 541 15.72 -10.51 -4.74
CA PRO A 541 15.06 -11.70 -4.22
C PRO A 541 14.59 -12.61 -5.39
N SER A 542 14.04 -13.79 -5.14
CA SER A 542 13.69 -14.83 -6.15
C SER A 542 14.83 -15.47 -6.97
N GLN A 543 16.04 -14.92 -7.02
CA GLN A 543 17.13 -15.58 -7.72
C GLN A 543 17.60 -16.82 -6.96
N SER A 544 17.59 -17.98 -7.61
CA SER A 544 18.06 -19.26 -7.07
C SER A 544 19.59 -19.45 -7.17
N THR A 545 20.31 -18.48 -7.72
CA THR A 545 21.75 -18.58 -7.98
C THR A 545 22.48 -17.27 -7.69
N GLY A 546 22.77 -17.01 -6.42
CA GLY A 546 23.63 -15.90 -5.97
C GLY A 546 24.24 -16.08 -4.58
N TYR A 547 23.94 -17.22 -3.94
CA TYR A 547 24.29 -17.64 -2.58
C TYR A 547 25.76 -18.02 -2.38
N TRP A 548 26.57 -17.88 -3.41
CA TRP A 548 27.87 -18.55 -3.50
C TRP A 548 28.99 -17.59 -3.11
N VAL A 549 29.09 -17.25 -1.82
CA VAL A 549 30.41 -16.95 -1.24
C VAL A 549 30.78 -18.16 -0.42
N ASP A 550 31.76 -18.90 -0.91
CA ASP A 550 32.23 -20.12 -0.26
C ASP A 550 32.75 -19.82 1.15
N ASN A 551 32.30 -20.61 2.13
CA ASN A 551 32.80 -20.57 3.50
C ASN A 551 34.31 -20.84 3.62
N THR A 552 34.96 -21.21 2.51
CA THR A 552 36.42 -21.35 2.42
C THR A 552 37.19 -20.02 2.49
N ARG A 553 36.53 -18.87 2.69
CA ARG A 553 37.21 -17.60 3.02
C ARG A 553 38.18 -17.13 1.93
N THR A 554 37.77 -17.20 0.67
CA THR A 554 38.55 -16.61 -0.42
C THR A 554 37.64 -16.01 -1.49
N TYR A 555 37.90 -14.74 -1.82
CA TYR A 555 37.49 -14.10 -3.06
C TYR A 555 38.30 -14.59 -4.26
#